data_AF-G8JZ17-F1
#
_entry.id   AF-G8JZ17-F1
#
_cell.length_a   1.000
_cell.length_b   1.000
_cell.length_c   1.000
_cell.angle_alpha   90.00
_cell.angle_beta   90.00
_cell.angle_gamma   90.00
#
_symmetry.space_group_name_H-M   'P 1'
#
loop_
_entity.id
_entity.type
_entity.pdbx_description
1 polymer ?
#
loop_
_entity_poly.entity_id
_entity_poly.type
_entity_poly.pdbx_seq_one_letter_code
_entity_poly.pdbx_strand_id
1 'polypeptide(L)'
;MSTHFSANYMVHAMNEAASDTWDLMETGIAGGIGPGEETLTDLNLIKLQQRIPALRVTKYAKAVEAGNGADWEWWIGSSADERWIKLRIQAKRASHKFNRYEQLGHSVKEVKQYETLILKSRLDGATPLYVFFNGWPEDRFLVKGQYIDAIARNLRAVHGGHVPYPMWGSLDWGCAVSAAQKVKEIYENPSTSVFPPALIPAATRRNKRYIPRYLVHSTPWAYLLHSGPSGAAPTVRQVAENLHHMEGNRSPLTDDAFEAMTYPIPSREAEQAAYGMYTMRKFLDPRDEARYAQRLASAEQFAHEIGRDDLVGRMLNLPDETERTGPGYRLLLELNPESSDLMNLRLS
;
A
#
# COMPACT_ATOMS: atom_id res chain seq x y z
N MET A 1 -10.37 32.45 10.44
CA MET A 1 -11.21 31.26 10.68
C MET A 1 -10.32 30.05 10.44
N SER A 2 -9.77 29.48 11.50
CA SER A 2 -8.91 28.30 11.41
C SER A 2 -9.80 27.07 11.20
N THR A 3 -9.77 26.50 10.01
CA THR A 3 -10.43 25.23 9.70
C THR A 3 -9.68 24.12 10.41
N HIS A 4 -10.20 23.63 11.54
CA HIS A 4 -9.70 22.40 12.15
C HIS A 4 -9.82 21.25 11.14
N PHE A 5 -8.69 20.86 10.53
CA PHE A 5 -8.63 19.74 9.60
C PHE A 5 -8.71 18.41 10.36
N SER A 6 -9.92 17.88 10.53
CA SER A 6 -10.19 16.60 11.20
C SER A 6 -9.76 15.39 10.34
N ALA A 7 -9.07 14.37 10.90
CA ALA A 7 -8.76 13.10 10.20
C ALA A 7 -9.91 12.47 9.42
N ASN A 8 -11.15 12.76 9.82
CA ASN A 8 -12.33 12.35 9.07
C ASN A 8 -12.19 12.71 7.58
N TYR A 9 -11.61 13.86 7.20
CA TYR A 9 -11.50 14.20 5.78
C TYR A 9 -10.56 13.26 4.99
N MET A 10 -9.45 12.79 5.58
CA MET A 10 -8.51 11.87 4.90
C MET A 10 -9.12 10.48 4.74
N VAL A 11 -9.71 9.95 5.81
CA VAL A 11 -10.42 8.66 5.78
C VAL A 11 -11.60 8.74 4.81
N HIS A 12 -12.38 9.83 4.83
CA HIS A 12 -13.47 10.05 3.88
C HIS A 12 -12.96 10.15 2.44
N ALA A 13 -11.87 10.87 2.17
CA ALA A 13 -11.28 10.96 0.83
C ALA A 13 -10.87 9.58 0.30
N MET A 14 -10.27 8.74 1.15
CA MET A 14 -9.92 7.37 0.80
C MET A 14 -11.18 6.50 0.59
N ASN A 15 -12.19 6.58 1.45
CA ASN A 15 -13.44 5.84 1.27
C ASN A 15 -14.20 6.26 0.01
N GLU A 16 -14.26 7.55 -0.30
CA GLU A 16 -14.86 8.06 -1.53
C GLU A 16 -14.12 7.55 -2.78
N ALA A 17 -12.80 7.46 -2.74
CA ALA A 17 -12.01 6.92 -3.86
C ALA A 17 -12.14 5.39 -3.98
N ALA A 18 -12.32 4.68 -2.87
CA ALA A 18 -12.69 3.26 -2.87
C ALA A 18 -14.10 3.05 -3.46
N SER A 19 -15.09 3.84 -3.05
CA SER A 19 -16.45 3.76 -3.56
C SER A 19 -16.51 4.00 -5.07
N ASP A 20 -15.88 5.08 -5.55
CA ASP A 20 -15.79 5.35 -7.00
C ASP A 20 -15.12 4.19 -7.75
N THR A 21 -14.07 3.60 -7.17
CA THR A 21 -13.38 2.46 -7.75
C THR A 21 -14.32 1.26 -7.86
N TRP A 22 -15.09 0.98 -6.80
CA TRP A 22 -16.08 -0.10 -6.80
C TRP A 22 -17.12 0.12 -7.90
N ASP A 23 -17.73 1.29 -7.94
CA ASP A 23 -18.79 1.63 -8.89
C ASP A 23 -18.28 1.59 -10.34
N LEU A 24 -17.09 2.12 -10.59
CA LEU A 24 -16.49 2.12 -11.92
C LEU A 24 -16.13 0.70 -12.38
N MET A 25 -15.62 -0.14 -11.47
CA MET A 25 -15.33 -1.54 -11.77
C MET A 25 -16.62 -2.32 -12.04
N GLU A 26 -17.62 -2.21 -11.17
CA GLU A 26 -18.91 -2.90 -11.31
C GLU A 26 -19.63 -2.51 -12.60
N THR A 27 -19.75 -1.21 -12.87
CA THR A 27 -20.35 -0.67 -14.10
C THR A 27 -19.56 -1.12 -15.33
N GLY A 28 -18.23 -1.04 -15.26
CA GLY A 28 -17.33 -1.44 -16.33
C GLY A 28 -17.41 -2.94 -16.66
N ILE A 29 -17.60 -3.78 -15.64
CA ILE A 29 -17.85 -5.22 -15.77
C ILE A 29 -19.18 -5.46 -16.47
N ALA A 30 -20.25 -4.80 -16.02
CA ALA A 30 -21.59 -4.95 -16.59
C ALA A 30 -21.64 -4.51 -18.05
N GLY A 31 -20.91 -3.45 -18.41
CA GLY A 31 -20.82 -2.90 -19.77
C GLY A 31 -19.72 -3.51 -20.66
N GLY A 32 -18.86 -4.40 -20.13
CA GLY A 32 -17.75 -4.99 -20.88
C GLY A 32 -16.60 -4.03 -21.23
N ILE A 33 -16.56 -2.83 -20.64
CA ILE A 33 -15.60 -1.74 -20.92
C ILE A 33 -14.81 -1.31 -19.67
N GLY A 34 -14.55 -2.26 -18.78
CA GLY A 34 -13.96 -1.95 -17.48
C GLY A 34 -12.56 -1.34 -17.53
N PRO A 35 -12.23 -0.46 -16.57
CA PRO A 35 -10.98 0.31 -16.57
C PRO A 35 -9.74 -0.58 -16.43
N GLY A 36 -8.61 -0.07 -16.92
CA GLY A 36 -7.29 -0.67 -16.71
C GLY A 36 -6.73 -0.38 -15.31
N GLU A 37 -5.70 -1.13 -14.91
CA GLU A 37 -5.00 -0.94 -13.62
C GLU A 37 -4.35 0.46 -13.53
N GLU A 38 -3.65 0.89 -14.58
CA GLU A 38 -3.08 2.24 -14.64
C GLU A 38 -4.14 3.34 -14.51
N THR A 39 -5.30 3.17 -15.18
CA THR A 39 -6.41 4.15 -15.12
C THR A 39 -6.96 4.27 -13.69
N LEU A 40 -7.15 3.15 -13.01
CA LEU A 40 -7.64 3.14 -11.63
C LEU A 40 -6.64 3.81 -10.69
N THR A 41 -5.33 3.54 -10.86
CA THR A 41 -4.27 4.24 -10.12
C THR A 41 -4.35 5.75 -10.36
N ASP A 42 -4.37 6.20 -11.61
CA ASP A 42 -4.42 7.63 -11.96
C ASP A 42 -5.65 8.32 -11.33
N LEU A 43 -6.84 7.72 -11.46
CA LEU A 43 -8.08 8.27 -10.90
C LEU A 43 -8.05 8.36 -9.37
N ASN A 44 -7.59 7.32 -8.69
CA ASN A 44 -7.48 7.30 -7.24
C ASN A 44 -6.50 8.38 -6.76
N LEU A 45 -5.31 8.47 -7.36
CA LEU A 45 -4.28 9.42 -6.94
C LEU A 45 -4.70 10.88 -7.19
N ILE A 46 -5.36 11.16 -8.32
CA ILE A 46 -5.95 12.48 -8.60
C ILE A 46 -6.99 12.83 -7.54
N LYS A 47 -7.92 11.91 -7.22
CA LYS A 47 -8.97 12.16 -6.23
C LYS A 47 -8.40 12.41 -4.84
N LEU A 48 -7.42 11.61 -4.41
CA LEU A 48 -6.75 11.82 -3.14
C LEU A 48 -6.05 13.18 -3.09
N GLN A 49 -5.33 13.59 -4.14
CA GLN A 49 -4.68 14.91 -4.18
C GLN A 49 -5.70 16.07 -4.11
N GLN A 50 -6.84 15.92 -4.78
CA GLN A 50 -7.91 16.93 -4.75
C GLN A 50 -8.56 17.05 -3.38
N ARG A 51 -8.72 15.93 -2.66
CA ARG A 51 -9.44 15.87 -1.38
C ARG A 51 -8.54 16.01 -0.15
N ILE A 52 -7.24 15.80 -0.30
CA ILE A 52 -6.27 15.87 0.79
C ILE A 52 -5.28 17.01 0.51
N PRO A 53 -5.52 18.24 1.02
CA PRO A 53 -4.67 19.40 0.73
C PRO A 53 -3.21 19.24 1.14
N ALA A 54 -2.92 18.37 2.12
CA ALA A 54 -1.56 18.08 2.56
C ALA A 54 -0.85 16.99 1.73
N LEU A 55 -1.57 16.32 0.82
CA LEU A 55 -1.01 15.32 -0.07
C LEU A 55 -0.40 15.98 -1.31
N ARG A 56 0.83 15.59 -1.64
CA ARG A 56 1.51 15.93 -2.89
C ARG A 56 1.69 14.66 -3.70
N VAL A 57 1.39 14.72 -5.00
CA VAL A 57 1.56 13.60 -5.94
C VAL A 57 2.44 14.08 -7.09
N THR A 58 3.49 13.33 -7.39
CA THR A 58 4.38 13.57 -8.53
C THR A 58 4.41 12.33 -9.41
N LYS A 59 4.13 12.49 -10.71
CA LYS A 59 4.20 11.44 -11.72
C LYS A 59 5.57 11.46 -12.42
N TYR A 60 6.17 10.28 -12.61
CA TYR A 60 7.44 10.13 -13.33
C TYR A 60 7.19 9.60 -14.75
N ALA A 61 8.05 9.98 -15.70
CA ALA A 61 7.89 9.62 -17.11
C ALA A 61 8.16 8.13 -17.34
N LYS A 62 7.32 7.43 -18.12
CA LYS A 62 7.41 5.97 -18.37
C LYS A 62 8.76 5.46 -18.89
N ALA A 63 9.61 6.31 -19.49
CA ALA A 63 10.97 5.96 -19.91
C ALA A 63 11.89 5.56 -18.73
N VAL A 64 11.46 5.88 -17.52
CA VAL A 64 11.94 5.41 -16.22
C VAL A 64 11.22 4.09 -15.92
N GLU A 65 11.58 3.01 -16.62
CA GLU A 65 10.88 1.73 -16.49
C GLU A 65 11.00 1.16 -15.06
N ALA A 66 9.92 0.54 -14.57
CA ALA A 66 9.68 0.09 -13.20
C ALA A 66 10.69 -0.94 -12.69
N GLY A 67 11.86 -0.47 -12.26
CA GLY A 67 12.89 -1.34 -11.71
C GLY A 67 12.54 -1.89 -10.32
N ASN A 68 11.64 -1.25 -9.57
CA ASN A 68 11.33 -1.60 -8.18
C ASN A 68 10.07 -2.45 -7.99
N GLY A 69 9.30 -2.69 -9.05
CA GLY A 69 8.07 -3.46 -8.98
C GLY A 69 6.97 -2.80 -8.14
N ALA A 70 6.97 -1.47 -8.01
CA ALA A 70 5.91 -0.68 -7.38
C ALA A 70 5.29 0.30 -8.38
N ASP A 71 3.98 0.51 -8.31
CA ASP A 71 3.28 1.52 -9.11
C ASP A 71 3.44 2.91 -8.48
N TRP A 72 3.48 2.99 -7.14
CA TRP A 72 3.82 4.22 -6.42
C TRP A 72 4.60 3.99 -5.13
N GLU A 73 5.32 5.02 -4.72
CA GLU A 73 5.89 5.16 -3.38
C GLU A 73 5.12 6.22 -2.60
N TRP A 74 4.87 5.97 -1.31
CA TRP A 74 4.12 6.87 -0.45
C TRP A 74 4.88 7.12 0.84
N TRP A 75 5.26 8.37 1.05
CA TRP A 75 5.80 8.87 2.30
C TRP A 75 4.68 9.51 3.13
N ILE A 76 4.51 9.03 4.36
CA ILE A 76 3.50 9.54 5.30
C ILE A 76 4.24 9.89 6.59
N GLY A 77 4.14 11.12 7.05
CA GLY A 77 4.91 11.54 8.22
C GLY A 77 4.58 12.92 8.73
N SER A 78 5.42 13.38 9.63
CA SER A 78 5.33 14.68 10.27
C SER A 78 6.70 15.33 10.28
N SER A 79 6.82 16.50 9.65
CA SER A 79 8.04 17.31 9.71
C SER A 79 8.34 17.74 11.14
N ALA A 80 7.30 18.07 11.92
CA ALA A 80 7.44 18.52 13.30
C ALA A 80 7.94 17.41 14.23
N ASP A 81 7.55 16.17 13.97
CA ASP A 81 7.97 15.01 14.78
C ASP A 81 9.29 14.40 14.29
N GLU A 82 9.81 14.84 13.14
CA GLU A 82 10.93 14.20 12.43
C GLU A 82 10.70 12.67 12.34
N ARG A 83 9.51 12.28 11.87
CA ARG A 83 9.12 10.86 11.72
C ARG A 83 8.33 10.65 10.44
N TRP A 84 8.82 9.76 9.59
CA TRP A 84 8.26 9.46 8.28
C TRP A 84 8.26 7.97 8.01
N ILE A 85 7.18 7.45 7.43
CA ILE A 85 7.04 6.06 7.01
C ILE A 85 7.10 6.02 5.49
N LYS A 86 7.89 5.10 4.94
CA LYS A 86 8.02 4.88 3.50
C LYS A 86 7.26 3.62 3.11
N LEU A 87 6.31 3.74 2.17
CA LEU A 87 5.56 2.63 1.61
C LEU A 87 5.89 2.45 0.13
N ARG A 88 5.90 1.20 -0.34
CA ARG A 88 5.93 0.88 -1.77
C ARG A 88 4.74 0.03 -2.13
N ILE A 89 3.97 0.51 -3.09
CA ILE A 89 2.65 -0.04 -3.36
C ILE A 89 2.59 -0.51 -4.80
N GLN A 90 2.19 -1.78 -4.95
CA GLN A 90 1.81 -2.36 -6.23
C GLN A 90 0.28 -2.50 -6.27
N ALA A 91 -0.36 -1.87 -7.24
CA ALA A 91 -1.75 -2.10 -7.55
C ALA A 91 -1.95 -3.41 -8.30
N LYS A 92 -3.09 -4.05 -8.03
CA LYS A 92 -3.68 -5.10 -8.87
C LYS A 92 -5.19 -4.92 -8.95
N ARG A 93 -5.78 -5.06 -10.13
CA ARG A 93 -7.25 -5.03 -10.25
C ARG A 93 -7.89 -6.42 -10.27
N ALA A 94 -9.13 -6.49 -9.80
CA ALA A 94 -10.00 -7.64 -10.05
C ALA A 94 -10.23 -7.83 -11.56
N SER A 95 -10.36 -9.09 -11.97
CA SER A 95 -10.71 -9.40 -13.35
C SER A 95 -12.11 -8.92 -13.69
N HIS A 96 -12.27 -8.45 -14.92
CA HIS A 96 -13.59 -8.09 -15.45
C HIS A 96 -14.46 -9.31 -15.71
N LYS A 97 -13.84 -10.48 -15.92
CA LYS A 97 -14.52 -11.71 -16.38
C LYS A 97 -14.42 -12.88 -15.41
N PHE A 98 -13.39 -12.91 -14.56
CA PHE A 98 -13.06 -14.06 -13.74
C PHE A 98 -13.03 -13.73 -12.26
N ASN A 99 -13.15 -14.73 -11.40
CA ASN A 99 -13.12 -14.55 -9.95
C ASN A 99 -11.67 -14.47 -9.41
N ARG A 100 -10.82 -13.66 -10.03
CA ARG A 100 -9.37 -13.58 -9.74
C ARG A 100 -8.80 -12.18 -9.89
N TYR A 101 -7.70 -11.89 -9.20
CA TYR A 101 -6.87 -10.73 -9.53
C TYR A 101 -6.07 -11.00 -10.82
N GLU A 102 -6.19 -10.10 -11.80
CA GLU A 102 -5.41 -10.22 -13.03
C GLU A 102 -3.95 -9.85 -12.78
N GLN A 103 -3.05 -10.45 -13.55
CA GLN A 103 -1.60 -10.19 -13.50
C GLN A 103 -0.90 -10.40 -12.14
N LEU A 104 -1.59 -10.88 -11.11
CA LEU A 104 -0.96 -11.23 -9.84
C LEU A 104 0.07 -12.36 -10.05
N GLY A 105 1.30 -12.14 -9.57
CA GLY A 105 2.42 -13.05 -9.78
C GLY A 105 2.95 -13.09 -11.23
N HIS A 106 2.76 -12.00 -11.97
CA HIS A 106 3.46 -11.75 -13.23
C HIS A 106 4.98 -11.77 -13.01
N SER A 107 5.71 -12.21 -14.04
CA SER A 107 7.17 -12.29 -14.02
C SER A 107 7.75 -11.29 -15.01
N VAL A 108 8.76 -10.55 -14.58
CA VAL A 108 9.57 -9.68 -15.43
C VAL A 108 10.98 -10.24 -15.44
N LYS A 109 11.52 -10.57 -16.62
CA LYS A 109 12.84 -11.21 -16.75
C LYS A 109 13.01 -12.39 -15.78
N GLU A 110 12.01 -13.27 -15.74
CA GLU A 110 11.95 -14.49 -14.91
C GLU A 110 11.78 -14.27 -13.39
N VAL A 111 11.92 -13.03 -12.89
CA VAL A 111 11.71 -12.67 -11.48
C VAL A 111 10.23 -12.36 -11.24
N LYS A 112 9.65 -12.81 -10.12
CA LYS A 112 8.27 -12.43 -9.78
C LYS A 112 8.21 -10.97 -9.33
N GLN A 113 7.20 -10.23 -9.78
CA GLN A 113 7.05 -8.81 -9.43
C GLN A 113 6.99 -8.59 -7.91
N TYR A 114 6.35 -9.50 -7.16
CA TYR A 114 6.31 -9.43 -5.69
C TYR A 114 7.69 -9.64 -5.06
N GLU A 115 8.60 -10.42 -5.65
CA GLU A 115 9.97 -10.61 -5.14
C GLU A 115 10.76 -9.32 -5.33
N THR A 116 10.65 -8.70 -6.50
CA THR A 116 11.28 -7.40 -6.77
C THR A 116 10.76 -6.33 -5.81
N LEU A 117 9.44 -6.25 -5.62
CA LEU A 117 8.81 -5.32 -4.69
C LEU A 117 9.33 -5.52 -3.27
N ILE A 118 9.31 -6.76 -2.75
CA ILE A 118 9.74 -7.06 -1.37
C ILE A 118 11.22 -6.77 -1.19
N LEU A 119 12.08 -7.28 -2.09
CA LEU A 119 13.53 -7.13 -1.99
C LEU A 119 13.95 -5.65 -2.03
N LYS A 120 13.46 -4.89 -3.02
CA LYS A 120 13.74 -3.46 -3.15
C LYS A 120 13.23 -2.67 -1.95
N SER A 121 12.04 -3.02 -1.46
CA SER A 121 11.47 -2.35 -0.29
C SER A 121 12.31 -2.61 0.96
N ARG A 122 12.82 -3.83 1.17
CA ARG A 122 13.74 -4.13 2.29
C ARG A 122 15.05 -3.33 2.20
N LEU A 123 15.69 -3.31 1.02
CA LEU A 123 16.91 -2.53 0.79
C LEU A 123 16.72 -1.04 1.12
N ASP A 124 15.61 -0.47 0.65
CA ASP A 124 15.31 0.96 0.81
C ASP A 124 14.49 1.26 2.07
N GLY A 125 14.33 0.27 2.94
CA GLY A 125 13.51 0.28 4.17
C GLY A 125 12.08 0.81 4.00
N ALA A 126 11.44 0.51 2.89
CA ALA A 126 10.02 0.72 2.67
C ALA A 126 9.20 -0.50 3.11
N THR A 127 7.94 -0.29 3.50
CA THR A 127 6.98 -1.37 3.68
C THR A 127 6.33 -1.72 2.33
N PRO A 128 6.49 -2.96 1.82
CA PRO A 128 5.89 -3.38 0.56
C PRO A 128 4.42 -3.81 0.73
N LEU A 129 3.53 -3.17 0.00
CA LEU A 129 2.09 -3.40 0.07
C LEU A 129 1.50 -3.65 -1.32
N TYR A 130 0.37 -4.35 -1.34
CA TYR A 130 -0.53 -4.39 -2.49
C TYR A 130 -1.77 -3.54 -2.22
N VAL A 131 -2.24 -2.82 -3.24
CA VAL A 131 -3.60 -2.29 -3.29
C VAL A 131 -4.39 -3.06 -4.33
N PHE A 132 -5.49 -3.65 -3.92
CA PHE A 132 -6.43 -4.35 -4.78
C PHE A 132 -7.59 -3.44 -5.15
N PHE A 133 -7.75 -3.17 -6.43
CA PHE A 133 -8.92 -2.47 -6.96
C PHE A 133 -10.04 -3.47 -7.22
N ASN A 134 -11.16 -3.30 -6.53
CA ASN A 134 -12.29 -4.21 -6.47
C ASN A 134 -13.57 -3.52 -6.92
N GLY A 135 -14.56 -4.33 -7.27
CA GLY A 135 -15.89 -3.92 -7.68
C GLY A 135 -16.48 -4.97 -8.61
N TRP A 136 -17.71 -5.39 -8.32
CA TRP A 136 -18.42 -6.43 -9.06
C TRP A 136 -19.89 -6.48 -8.65
N PRO A 137 -20.75 -7.02 -9.54
CA PRO A 137 -22.13 -7.35 -9.17
C PRO A 137 -22.20 -8.30 -7.97
N GLU A 138 -23.20 -8.10 -7.12
CA GLU A 138 -23.37 -8.81 -5.84
C GLU A 138 -23.37 -10.35 -5.98
N ASP A 139 -23.86 -10.87 -7.10
CA ASP A 139 -23.97 -12.31 -7.37
C ASP A 139 -22.67 -12.96 -7.89
N ARG A 140 -21.61 -12.20 -8.20
CA ARG A 140 -20.34 -12.73 -8.75
C ARG A 140 -19.76 -13.88 -7.92
N PHE A 141 -19.93 -13.78 -6.60
CA PHE A 141 -19.41 -14.74 -5.62
C PHE A 141 -20.54 -15.49 -4.90
N LEU A 142 -21.76 -15.52 -5.45
CA LEU A 142 -22.87 -16.29 -4.91
C LEU A 142 -22.69 -17.78 -5.25
N VAL A 143 -22.38 -18.58 -4.23
CA VAL A 143 -22.20 -20.03 -4.35
C VAL A 143 -23.12 -20.73 -3.37
N LYS A 144 -24.09 -21.51 -3.88
CA LYS A 144 -25.06 -22.24 -3.05
C LYS A 144 -25.77 -21.36 -2.00
N GLY A 145 -26.17 -20.16 -2.39
CA GLY A 145 -26.86 -19.21 -1.49
C GLY A 145 -25.94 -18.45 -0.52
N GLN A 146 -24.62 -18.56 -0.67
CA GLN A 146 -23.66 -17.85 0.18
C GLN A 146 -22.83 -16.86 -0.63
N TYR A 147 -22.73 -15.62 -0.15
CA TYR A 147 -21.87 -14.57 -0.69
C TYR A 147 -20.44 -14.76 -0.19
N ILE A 148 -19.63 -15.46 -0.99
CA ILE A 148 -18.31 -15.94 -0.57
C ILE A 148 -17.31 -14.79 -0.30
N ASP A 149 -17.43 -13.68 -1.02
CA ASP A 149 -16.65 -12.47 -0.80
C ASP A 149 -17.02 -11.78 0.53
N ALA A 150 -18.30 -11.71 0.87
CA ALA A 150 -18.77 -11.13 2.13
C ALA A 150 -18.27 -11.94 3.32
N ILE A 151 -18.27 -13.27 3.21
CA ILE A 151 -17.66 -14.15 4.23
C ILE A 151 -16.18 -13.84 4.40
N ALA A 152 -15.42 -13.67 3.31
CA ALA A 152 -13.99 -13.34 3.39
C ALA A 152 -13.75 -12.00 4.10
N ARG A 153 -14.55 -10.97 3.76
CA ARG A 153 -14.49 -9.64 4.39
C ARG A 153 -14.82 -9.71 5.89
N ASN A 154 -15.86 -10.46 6.26
CA ASN A 154 -16.28 -10.65 7.65
C ASN A 154 -15.22 -11.42 8.47
N LEU A 155 -14.60 -12.44 7.88
CA LEU A 155 -13.51 -13.18 8.53
C LEU A 155 -12.33 -12.26 8.84
N ARG A 156 -11.96 -11.34 7.93
CA ARG A 156 -10.94 -10.33 8.25
C ARG A 156 -11.34 -9.51 9.47
N ALA A 157 -12.57 -8.99 9.49
CA ALA A 157 -13.04 -8.14 10.58
C ALA A 157 -12.92 -8.86 11.94
N VAL A 158 -13.28 -10.14 11.99
CA VAL A 158 -13.14 -10.98 13.19
C VAL A 158 -11.67 -11.20 13.56
N HIS A 159 -10.78 -11.38 12.58
CA HIS A 159 -9.36 -11.66 12.81
C HIS A 159 -8.50 -10.41 13.09
N GLY A 160 -8.95 -9.21 12.73
CA GLY A 160 -8.20 -7.96 12.82
C GLY A 160 -8.15 -7.31 14.20
N GLY A 161 -8.95 -7.77 15.17
CA GLY A 161 -8.76 -7.56 16.61
C GLY A 161 -8.85 -6.15 17.20
N HIS A 162 -8.78 -5.05 16.44
CA HIS A 162 -8.68 -3.70 17.01
C HIS A 162 -9.43 -2.59 16.26
N VAL A 163 -10.14 -2.91 15.16
CA VAL A 163 -11.00 -1.92 14.49
C VAL A 163 -12.43 -2.13 14.97
N PRO A 164 -13.09 -1.12 15.57
CA PRO A 164 -14.51 -1.23 15.84
C PRO A 164 -15.25 -1.40 14.52
N TYR A 165 -15.74 -2.60 14.28
CA TYR A 165 -16.88 -2.87 13.42
C TYR A 165 -18.01 -1.93 13.88
N PRO A 166 -18.28 -0.84 13.13
CA PRO A 166 -19.19 -0.90 11.98
C PRO A 166 -18.79 0.01 10.79
N MET A 167 -17.53 0.41 10.63
CA MET A 167 -17.18 1.46 9.66
C MET A 167 -17.10 1.03 8.18
N TRP A 168 -17.15 -0.27 7.85
CA TRP A 168 -16.89 -0.71 6.46
C TRP A 168 -18.08 -1.42 5.81
N GLY A 169 -18.72 -0.74 4.87
CA GLY A 169 -19.61 -1.33 3.88
C GLY A 169 -18.83 -2.06 2.78
N SER A 170 -19.54 -2.65 1.81
CA SER A 170 -18.90 -3.28 0.64
C SER A 170 -18.05 -2.32 -0.17
N LEU A 171 -18.52 -1.07 -0.34
CA LEU A 171 -17.86 -0.06 -1.17
C LEU A 171 -16.48 0.35 -0.64
N ASP A 172 -16.26 0.31 0.68
CA ASP A 172 -14.95 0.61 1.27
C ASP A 172 -13.86 -0.38 0.85
N TRP A 173 -14.26 -1.56 0.36
CA TRP A 173 -13.35 -2.57 -0.18
C TRP A 173 -12.97 -2.36 -1.64
N GLY A 174 -13.51 -1.33 -2.30
CA GLY A 174 -13.13 -0.95 -3.66
C GLY A 174 -11.63 -0.70 -3.81
N CYS A 175 -10.97 -0.25 -2.73
CA CYS A 175 -9.52 -0.25 -2.58
C CYS A 175 -9.12 -1.01 -1.31
N ALA A 176 -8.61 -2.24 -1.46
CA ALA A 176 -8.23 -3.08 -0.34
C ALA A 176 -6.71 -3.30 -0.28
N VAL A 177 -6.08 -3.06 0.86
CA VAL A 177 -4.63 -3.21 1.05
C VAL A 177 -4.29 -4.55 1.68
N SER A 178 -3.21 -5.19 1.23
CA SER A 178 -2.61 -6.37 1.87
C SER A 178 -1.08 -6.30 1.86
N ALA A 179 -0.43 -6.91 2.85
CA ALA A 179 1.03 -6.99 2.90
C ALA A 179 1.58 -7.83 1.75
N ALA A 180 2.64 -7.35 1.07
CA ALA A 180 3.21 -8.07 -0.07
C ALA A 180 3.73 -9.47 0.29
N GLN A 181 4.26 -9.63 1.50
CA GLN A 181 4.71 -10.92 2.02
C GLN A 181 3.55 -11.92 2.09
N LYS A 182 2.38 -11.50 2.59
CA LYS A 182 1.18 -12.35 2.64
C LYS A 182 0.66 -12.70 1.25
N VAL A 183 0.71 -11.75 0.32
CA VAL A 183 0.35 -11.98 -1.09
C VAL A 183 1.27 -13.03 -1.72
N LYS A 184 2.59 -12.95 -1.51
CA LYS A 184 3.57 -13.96 -1.95
C LYS A 184 3.24 -15.34 -1.38
N GLU A 185 3.05 -15.45 -0.07
CA GLU A 185 2.76 -16.71 0.62
C GLU A 185 1.51 -17.40 0.05
N ILE A 186 0.42 -16.65 -0.15
CA ILE A 186 -0.84 -17.18 -0.70
C ILE A 186 -0.68 -17.57 -2.16
N TYR A 187 0.07 -16.78 -2.94
CA TYR A 187 0.28 -17.07 -4.36
C TYR A 187 1.11 -18.35 -4.55
N GLU A 188 2.19 -18.50 -3.79
CA GLU A 188 3.07 -19.66 -3.87
C GLU A 188 2.37 -20.91 -3.35
N ASN A 189 1.78 -20.80 -2.16
CA ASN A 189 1.03 -21.86 -1.51
C ASN A 189 -0.37 -21.37 -1.06
N PRO A 190 -1.43 -21.61 -1.85
CA PRO A 190 -2.78 -21.17 -1.51
C PRO A 190 -3.36 -21.71 -0.20
N SER A 191 -2.77 -22.75 0.40
CA SER A 191 -3.21 -23.26 1.70
C SER A 191 -2.81 -22.37 2.88
N THR A 192 -1.90 -21.41 2.68
CA THR A 192 -1.51 -20.44 3.71
C THR A 192 -2.59 -19.39 3.95
N SER A 193 -3.55 -19.25 3.03
CA SER A 193 -4.72 -18.41 3.26
C SER A 193 -5.63 -19.04 4.30
N VAL A 194 -6.03 -18.26 5.31
CA VAL A 194 -7.05 -18.67 6.30
C VAL A 194 -8.46 -18.73 5.73
N PHE A 195 -8.66 -18.42 4.45
CA PHE A 195 -9.97 -18.54 3.81
C PHE A 195 -10.41 -20.02 3.72
N PRO A 196 -11.60 -20.40 4.22
CA PRO A 196 -12.00 -21.81 4.34
C PRO A 196 -11.99 -22.56 2.99
N PRO A 197 -11.15 -23.61 2.82
CA PRO A 197 -11.07 -24.35 1.55
C PRO A 197 -12.38 -25.03 1.13
N ALA A 198 -13.24 -25.36 2.09
CA ALA A 198 -14.56 -25.96 1.86
C ALA A 198 -15.52 -25.01 1.11
N LEU A 199 -15.34 -23.69 1.26
CA LEU A 199 -16.15 -22.66 0.60
C LEU A 199 -15.66 -22.36 -0.83
N ILE A 200 -14.51 -22.90 -1.24
CA ILE A 200 -13.95 -22.68 -2.57
C ILE A 200 -14.53 -23.72 -3.54
N PRO A 201 -15.19 -23.29 -4.64
CA PRO A 201 -15.66 -24.18 -5.68
C PRO A 201 -14.55 -25.13 -6.17
N ALA A 202 -14.86 -26.41 -6.37
CA ALA A 202 -13.87 -27.43 -6.71
C ALA A 202 -13.02 -27.04 -7.93
N ALA A 203 -13.64 -26.49 -8.97
CA ALA A 203 -12.97 -26.01 -10.18
C ALA A 203 -11.98 -24.85 -9.92
N THR A 204 -12.19 -24.08 -8.86
CA THR A 204 -11.40 -22.88 -8.53
C THR A 204 -10.31 -23.15 -7.49
N ARG A 205 -10.26 -24.34 -6.87
CA ARG A 205 -9.31 -24.65 -5.78
C ARG A 205 -7.85 -24.47 -6.19
N ARG A 206 -7.50 -24.80 -7.44
CA ARG A 206 -6.15 -24.64 -8.01
C ARG A 206 -5.83 -23.20 -8.42
N ASN A 207 -6.83 -22.31 -8.46
CA ASN A 207 -6.61 -20.91 -8.83
C ASN A 207 -5.91 -20.17 -7.69
N LYS A 208 -4.61 -19.97 -7.85
CA LYS A 208 -3.74 -19.21 -6.94
C LYS A 208 -4.18 -17.75 -6.79
N ARG A 209 -4.93 -17.20 -7.75
CA ARG A 209 -5.34 -15.79 -7.82
C ARG A 209 -6.78 -15.55 -7.36
N TYR A 210 -7.45 -16.56 -6.78
CA TYR A 210 -8.85 -16.46 -6.36
C TYR A 210 -9.05 -15.36 -5.30
N ILE A 211 -9.87 -14.37 -5.61
CA ILE A 211 -10.00 -13.11 -4.84
C ILE A 211 -10.26 -13.33 -3.34
N PRO A 212 -11.24 -14.16 -2.92
CA PRO A 212 -11.52 -14.39 -1.49
C PRO A 212 -10.32 -14.89 -0.67
N ARG A 213 -9.33 -15.55 -1.30
CA ARG A 213 -8.10 -15.98 -0.59
C ARG A 213 -7.30 -14.80 -0.05
N TYR A 214 -7.38 -13.65 -0.70
CA TYR A 214 -6.62 -12.45 -0.35
C TYR A 214 -7.48 -11.45 0.42
N LEU A 215 -8.78 -11.35 0.12
CA LEU A 215 -9.69 -10.44 0.84
C LEU A 215 -9.68 -10.68 2.35
N VAL A 216 -9.61 -11.94 2.79
CA VAL A 216 -9.55 -12.28 4.23
C VAL A 216 -8.27 -11.78 4.93
N HIS A 217 -7.24 -11.41 4.16
CA HIS A 217 -5.98 -10.82 4.64
C HIS A 217 -5.82 -9.36 4.21
N SER A 218 -6.88 -8.76 3.67
CA SER A 218 -6.85 -7.37 3.21
C SER A 218 -7.67 -6.49 4.14
N THR A 219 -7.43 -5.19 4.11
CA THR A 219 -8.24 -4.18 4.82
C THR A 219 -8.61 -3.07 3.86
N PRO A 220 -9.76 -2.40 4.02
CA PRO A 220 -10.01 -1.13 3.35
C PRO A 220 -8.83 -0.18 3.55
N TRP A 221 -8.32 0.38 2.46
CA TRP A 221 -7.08 1.17 2.48
C TRP A 221 -7.16 2.41 3.40
N ALA A 222 -8.36 2.94 3.64
CA ALA A 222 -8.59 4.08 4.52
C ALA A 222 -8.25 3.79 5.98
N TYR A 223 -8.20 2.50 6.36
CA TYR A 223 -7.74 2.10 7.69
C TYR A 223 -6.32 2.58 7.99
N LEU A 224 -5.47 2.73 6.97
CA LEU A 224 -4.11 3.23 7.11
C LEU A 224 -4.06 4.58 7.84
N LEU A 225 -5.02 5.47 7.58
CA LEU A 225 -5.09 6.82 8.12
C LEU A 225 -6.16 6.97 9.22
N HIS A 226 -6.66 5.85 9.76
CA HIS A 226 -7.63 5.89 10.85
C HIS A 226 -6.97 6.30 12.17
N SER A 227 -7.63 7.19 12.93
CA SER A 227 -7.10 7.77 14.17
C SER A 227 -7.98 7.50 15.40
N GLY A 228 -8.95 6.60 15.29
CA GLY A 228 -9.90 6.30 16.35
C GLY A 228 -11.12 7.22 16.38
N PRO A 229 -11.92 7.17 17.46
CA PRO A 229 -13.23 7.83 17.53
C PRO A 229 -13.19 9.36 17.60
N SER A 230 -12.05 9.96 17.96
CA SER A 230 -11.91 11.41 18.14
C SER A 230 -11.95 12.19 16.82
N GLY A 231 -11.70 11.51 15.69
CA GLY A 231 -11.61 12.15 14.38
C GLY A 231 -10.46 13.15 14.24
N ALA A 232 -9.48 13.16 15.15
CA ALA A 232 -8.27 13.99 15.05
C ALA A 232 -7.29 13.41 14.01
N ALA A 233 -6.47 14.22 13.33
CA ALA A 233 -5.41 13.73 12.41
C ALA A 233 -4.63 12.55 13.03
N PRO A 234 -4.39 11.43 12.32
CA PRO A 234 -3.58 10.34 12.86
C PRO A 234 -2.16 10.84 13.11
N THR A 235 -1.54 10.38 14.19
CA THR A 235 -0.10 10.57 14.41
C THR A 235 0.70 9.59 13.55
N VAL A 236 2.00 9.84 13.37
CA VAL A 236 2.88 8.88 12.66
C VAL A 236 2.88 7.51 13.34
N ARG A 237 2.84 7.48 14.68
CA ARG A 237 2.71 6.24 15.45
C ARG A 237 1.39 5.51 15.16
N GLN A 238 0.28 6.23 15.07
CA GLN A 238 -1.00 5.60 14.75
C GLN A 238 -0.99 4.97 13.34
N VAL A 239 -0.38 5.64 12.36
CA VAL A 239 -0.21 5.08 11.01
C VAL A 239 0.66 3.81 11.06
N ALA A 240 1.75 3.81 11.85
CA ALA A 240 2.59 2.63 12.04
C ALA A 240 1.84 1.46 12.72
N GLU A 241 1.03 1.74 13.73
CA GLU A 241 0.17 0.74 14.39
C GLU A 241 -0.87 0.16 13.43
N ASN A 242 -1.50 1.01 12.62
CA ASN A 242 -2.44 0.56 11.59
C ASN A 242 -1.74 -0.38 10.60
N LEU A 243 -0.55 -0.02 10.11
CA LEU A 243 0.27 -0.88 9.24
C LEU A 243 0.62 -2.21 9.92
N HIS A 244 1.05 -2.17 11.19
CA HIS A 244 1.36 -3.36 11.97
C HIS A 244 0.17 -4.33 12.03
N HIS A 245 -1.04 -3.81 12.24
CA HIS A 245 -2.28 -4.61 12.21
C HIS A 245 -2.67 -5.07 10.79
N MET A 246 -2.42 -4.25 9.76
CA MET A 246 -2.66 -4.60 8.36
C MET A 246 -1.79 -5.79 7.92
N GLU A 247 -0.57 -5.91 8.46
CA GLU A 247 0.31 -7.08 8.28
C GLU A 247 -0.19 -8.34 9.01
N GLY A 248 -1.21 -8.21 9.85
CA GLY A 248 -1.85 -9.30 10.59
C GLY A 248 -1.30 -9.50 12.00
N ASN A 249 -0.43 -8.61 12.47
CA ASN A 249 0.02 -8.63 13.86
C ASN A 249 -1.13 -8.19 14.78
N ARG A 250 -1.23 -8.84 15.95
CA ARG A 250 -2.26 -8.54 16.96
C ARG A 250 -1.70 -7.96 18.25
N SER A 251 -0.39 -8.07 18.42
CA SER A 251 0.32 -7.47 19.53
C SER A 251 0.43 -5.96 19.29
N PRO A 252 0.52 -5.16 20.36
CA PRO A 252 0.87 -3.75 20.23
C PRO A 252 2.22 -3.57 19.52
N LEU A 253 2.32 -2.50 18.72
CA LEU A 253 3.58 -2.10 18.11
C LEU A 253 4.58 -1.69 19.20
N THR A 254 5.75 -2.31 19.23
CA THR A 254 6.83 -1.95 20.18
C THR A 254 7.54 -0.68 19.72
N ASP A 255 8.23 -0.01 20.65
CA ASP A 255 9.00 1.20 20.33
C ASP A 255 10.15 0.90 19.35
N ASP A 256 10.85 -0.21 19.53
CA ASP A 256 11.91 -0.64 18.60
C ASP A 256 11.36 -0.89 17.19
N ALA A 257 10.18 -1.50 17.07
CA ALA A 257 9.55 -1.72 15.78
C ALA A 257 9.09 -0.39 15.16
N PHE A 258 8.54 0.53 15.95
CA PHE A 258 8.18 1.87 15.49
C PHE A 258 9.40 2.65 14.98
N GLU A 259 10.52 2.62 15.70
CA GLU A 259 11.77 3.28 15.29
C GLU A 259 12.38 2.63 14.04
N ALA A 260 12.23 1.32 13.87
CA ALA A 260 12.68 0.61 12.67
C ALA A 260 11.82 0.92 11.42
N MET A 261 10.53 1.20 11.60
CA MET A 261 9.58 1.55 10.53
C MET A 261 9.67 3.01 10.08
N THR A 262 10.24 3.89 10.90
CA THR A 262 10.22 5.34 10.67
C THR A 262 11.60 5.91 10.32
N TYR A 263 11.59 7.05 9.64
CA TYR A 263 12.76 7.83 9.24
C TYR A 263 12.68 9.21 9.84
N PRO A 264 13.82 9.85 10.17
CA PRO A 264 13.83 11.23 10.63
C PRO A 264 13.23 12.19 9.60
N ILE A 265 13.49 11.94 8.32
CA ILE A 265 13.05 12.77 7.18
C ILE A 265 12.81 11.90 5.93
N PRO A 266 12.07 12.39 4.92
CA PRO A 266 11.92 11.70 3.65
C PRO A 266 13.25 11.57 2.86
N SER A 267 13.25 10.72 1.84
CA SER A 267 14.33 10.72 0.84
C SER A 267 14.46 12.08 0.16
N ARG A 268 15.67 12.45 -0.30
CA ARG A 268 15.94 13.77 -0.92
C ARG A 268 15.05 13.99 -2.14
N GLU A 269 14.74 12.93 -2.87
CA GLU A 269 13.91 12.98 -4.06
C GLU A 269 12.43 13.16 -3.70
N ALA A 270 11.99 12.58 -2.58
CA ALA A 270 10.66 12.83 -2.03
C ALA A 270 10.53 14.26 -1.50
N GLU A 271 11.58 14.80 -0.85
CA GLU A 271 11.64 16.20 -0.45
C GLU A 271 11.59 17.12 -1.68
N GLN A 272 12.42 16.87 -2.70
CA GLN A 272 12.43 17.67 -3.93
C GLN A 272 11.09 17.63 -4.67
N ALA A 273 10.46 16.45 -4.73
CA ALA A 273 9.15 16.28 -5.34
C ALA A 273 8.07 17.08 -4.62
N ALA A 274 8.17 17.24 -3.30
CA ALA A 274 7.17 17.95 -2.52
C ALA A 274 7.46 19.44 -2.29
N TYR A 275 8.72 19.80 -2.06
CA TYR A 275 9.16 21.11 -1.58
C TYR A 275 10.08 21.85 -2.57
N GLY A 276 10.48 21.22 -3.68
CA GLY A 276 11.37 21.82 -4.68
C GLY A 276 12.80 21.97 -4.18
N MET A 277 13.36 23.20 -4.22
CA MET A 277 14.75 23.46 -3.79
C MET A 277 14.94 23.49 -2.26
N TYR A 278 13.86 23.49 -1.48
CA TYR A 278 13.93 23.49 -0.02
C TYR A 278 14.10 22.07 0.52
N THR A 279 14.97 21.89 1.49
CA THR A 279 15.29 20.58 2.10
C THR A 279 15.19 20.68 3.62
N MET A 280 14.67 19.62 4.26
CA MET A 280 14.65 19.51 5.72
C MET A 280 15.98 18.98 6.28
N ARG A 281 16.86 18.45 5.42
CA ARG A 281 18.16 17.90 5.80
C ARG A 281 19.05 18.96 6.40
N LYS A 282 19.30 18.84 7.70
CA LYS A 282 20.39 19.59 8.34
C LYS A 282 21.73 18.85 8.23
N PHE A 283 21.78 17.52 8.36
CA PHE A 283 22.98 16.68 8.15
C PHE A 283 22.60 15.22 7.82
N LEU A 284 23.51 14.45 7.18
CA LEU A 284 23.41 12.97 7.11
C LEU A 284 23.73 12.41 8.51
N ASP A 285 22.80 11.67 9.11
CA ASP A 285 22.96 11.11 10.45
C ASP A 285 23.79 9.82 10.38
N PRO A 286 24.85 9.63 11.18
CA PRO A 286 25.56 8.34 11.31
C PRO A 286 24.65 7.12 11.57
N ARG A 287 23.42 7.32 12.07
CA ARG A 287 22.40 6.27 12.20
C ARG A 287 21.92 5.71 10.86
N ASP A 288 22.08 6.43 9.76
CA ASP A 288 21.67 6.00 8.43
C ASP A 288 22.54 4.86 7.90
N GLU A 289 23.84 4.86 8.20
CA GLU A 289 24.77 3.79 7.79
C GLU A 289 24.46 2.47 8.51
N ALA A 290 24.22 2.51 9.82
CA ALA A 290 23.83 1.32 10.58
C ALA A 290 22.49 0.74 10.10
N ARG A 291 21.51 1.62 9.81
CA ARG A 291 20.22 1.21 9.23
C ARG A 291 20.39 0.60 7.84
N TYR A 292 21.26 1.17 7.01
CA TYR A 292 21.57 0.63 5.69
C TYR A 292 22.18 -0.77 5.79
N ALA A 293 23.18 -0.98 6.67
CA ALA A 293 23.80 -2.28 6.87
C ALA A 293 22.78 -3.34 7.33
N GLN A 294 21.87 -3.00 8.25
CA GLN A 294 20.81 -3.91 8.69
C GLN A 294 19.85 -4.28 7.55
N ARG A 295 19.48 -3.31 6.72
CA ARG A 295 18.58 -3.51 5.56
C ARG A 295 19.23 -4.35 4.47
N LEU A 296 20.52 -4.11 4.22
CA LEU A 296 21.31 -4.92 3.31
C LEU A 296 21.34 -6.37 3.79
N ALA A 297 21.65 -6.63 5.06
CA ALA A 297 21.63 -7.98 5.63
C ALA A 297 20.24 -8.65 5.51
N SER A 298 19.16 -7.91 5.77
CA SER A 298 17.79 -8.44 5.61
C SER A 298 17.42 -8.74 4.16
N ALA A 299 17.91 -7.94 3.22
CA ALA A 299 17.72 -8.15 1.79
C ALA A 299 18.55 -9.34 1.27
N GLU A 300 19.79 -9.47 1.72
CA GLU A 300 20.66 -10.63 1.44
C GLU A 300 20.02 -11.92 1.95
N GLN A 301 19.54 -11.93 3.19
CA GLN A 301 18.82 -13.09 3.73
C GLN A 301 17.60 -13.45 2.88
N PHE A 302 16.78 -12.46 2.50
CA PHE A 302 15.62 -12.70 1.65
C PHE A 302 15.99 -13.28 0.29
N ALA A 303 17.01 -12.71 -0.35
CA ALA A 303 17.49 -13.17 -1.65
C ALA A 303 17.97 -14.61 -1.59
N HIS A 304 18.65 -14.98 -0.51
CA HIS A 304 19.09 -16.34 -0.26
C HIS A 304 17.91 -17.30 -0.09
N GLU A 305 16.90 -16.92 0.70
CA GLU A 305 15.68 -17.73 0.93
C GLU A 305 14.92 -18.05 -0.36
N ILE A 306 14.92 -17.13 -1.34
CA ILE A 306 14.27 -17.35 -2.65
C ILE A 306 15.23 -17.92 -3.71
N GLY A 307 16.49 -18.20 -3.36
CA GLY A 307 17.51 -18.73 -4.27
C GLY A 307 17.96 -17.74 -5.34
N ARG A 308 17.94 -16.43 -5.04
CA ARG A 308 18.21 -15.32 -5.96
C ARG A 308 19.23 -14.32 -5.42
N ASP A 309 20.34 -14.81 -4.88
CA ASP A 309 21.47 -13.98 -4.41
C ASP A 309 21.97 -13.02 -5.50
N ASP A 310 21.82 -13.41 -6.78
CA ASP A 310 22.12 -12.57 -7.94
C ASP A 310 21.33 -11.25 -7.96
N LEU A 311 20.13 -11.20 -7.35
CA LEU A 311 19.31 -10.00 -7.32
C LEU A 311 19.91 -8.89 -6.47
N VAL A 312 20.50 -9.22 -5.30
CA VAL A 312 21.13 -8.21 -4.45
C VAL A 312 22.34 -7.62 -5.15
N GLY A 313 23.21 -8.47 -5.68
CA GLY A 313 24.38 -8.04 -6.46
C GLY A 313 23.99 -7.19 -7.66
N ARG A 314 22.96 -7.58 -8.43
CA ARG A 314 22.43 -6.75 -9.54
C ARG A 314 21.89 -5.42 -9.05
N MET A 315 21.21 -5.36 -7.91
CA MET A 315 20.64 -4.13 -7.38
C MET A 315 21.69 -3.15 -6.85
N LEU A 316 22.75 -3.66 -6.21
CA LEU A 316 23.86 -2.85 -5.72
C LEU A 316 24.80 -2.39 -6.84
N ASN A 317 24.96 -3.20 -7.90
CA ASN A 317 25.87 -2.92 -9.02
C ASN A 317 25.22 -2.14 -10.17
N LEU A 318 23.93 -1.80 -10.08
CA LEU A 318 23.37 -0.82 -10.99
C LEU A 318 24.02 0.54 -10.64
N PRO A 319 24.72 1.21 -11.56
CA PRO A 319 25.15 2.58 -11.33
C PRO A 319 23.92 3.41 -10.92
N ASP A 320 24.16 4.52 -10.23
CA ASP A 320 23.16 5.44 -9.66
C ASP A 320 22.07 5.94 -10.67
N GLU A 321 22.12 5.47 -11.92
CA GLU A 321 21.02 5.46 -12.88
C GLU A 321 19.72 4.79 -12.37
N THR A 322 19.72 4.09 -11.24
CA THR A 322 18.45 3.71 -10.58
C THR A 322 17.62 4.92 -10.14
N GLU A 323 18.21 6.11 -10.01
CA GLU A 323 17.50 7.39 -9.90
C GLU A 323 16.61 7.67 -11.13
N ARG A 324 16.96 7.13 -12.30
CA ARG A 324 16.14 7.16 -13.53
C ARG A 324 15.20 5.97 -13.64
N THR A 325 15.05 5.12 -12.61
CA THR A 325 14.07 4.01 -12.58
C THR A 325 13.31 4.01 -11.24
N GLY A 326 12.45 4.99 -11.04
CA GLY A 326 11.59 5.14 -9.88
C GLY A 326 10.20 4.52 -10.07
N PRO A 327 9.38 4.53 -9.00
CA PRO A 327 7.96 4.21 -9.13
C PRO A 327 7.27 5.20 -10.09
N GLY A 328 6.15 4.78 -10.70
CA GLY A 328 5.38 5.65 -11.59
C GLY A 328 4.90 6.93 -10.89
N TYR A 329 4.68 6.86 -9.58
CA TYR A 329 4.31 8.00 -8.74
C TYR A 329 5.08 8.06 -7.42
N ARG A 330 5.29 9.27 -6.90
CA ARG A 330 5.66 9.51 -5.50
C ARG A 330 4.61 10.38 -4.83
N LEU A 331 4.20 9.95 -3.64
CA LEU A 331 3.25 10.64 -2.77
C LEU A 331 3.97 11.11 -1.51
N LEU A 332 3.71 12.34 -1.08
CA LEU A 332 4.12 12.84 0.23
C LEU A 332 2.89 13.38 0.97
N LEU A 333 2.61 12.82 2.15
CA LEU A 333 1.54 13.23 3.04
C LEU A 333 2.14 13.74 4.37
N GLU A 334 2.00 15.03 4.60
CA GLU A 334 2.32 15.69 5.87
C GLU A 334 1.08 15.64 6.78
N LEU A 335 1.19 14.95 7.91
CA LEU A 335 0.07 14.72 8.83
C LEU A 335 -0.24 15.93 9.71
N ASN A 336 0.75 16.78 9.99
CA ASN A 336 0.58 17.99 10.80
C ASN A 336 1.14 19.24 10.06
N PRO A 337 0.50 19.65 8.95
CA PRO A 337 1.03 20.73 8.12
C PRO A 337 0.97 22.10 8.82
N GLU A 338 0.05 22.30 9.77
CA GLU A 338 -0.09 23.57 10.50
C GLU A 338 1.08 23.83 11.46
N SER A 339 1.64 22.76 12.04
CA SER A 339 2.85 22.82 12.85
C SER A 339 4.14 22.73 12.02
N SER A 340 4.04 22.69 10.69
CA SER A 340 5.19 22.65 9.79
C SER A 340 5.56 24.05 9.31
N ASP A 341 6.66 24.58 9.83
CA ASP A 341 7.24 25.86 9.37
C ASP A 341 7.53 25.87 7.85
N LEU A 342 7.80 24.69 7.27
CA LEU A 342 8.11 24.49 5.86
C LEU A 342 6.90 24.68 4.92
N MET A 343 5.69 24.35 5.37
CA MET A 343 4.47 24.58 4.57
C MET A 343 3.98 26.04 4.68
N ASN A 344 4.24 26.70 5.82
CA ASN A 344 3.84 28.08 6.06
C ASN A 344 4.61 29.11 5.21
N LEU A 345 5.87 28.80 4.84
CA LEU A 345 6.72 29.66 3.98
C LEU A 345 6.22 29.84 2.53
N ARG A 346 5.21 29.09 2.07
CA ARG A 346 4.65 29.21 0.71
C ARG A 346 3.21 29.75 0.66
N LEU A 347 2.59 29.96 1.82
CA LEU A 347 1.27 30.60 1.92
C LEU A 347 1.37 32.11 2.21
N SER A 348 2.58 32.59 2.53
CA SER A 348 2.98 34.00 2.53
C SER A 348 3.62 34.37 1.20
#